data_AF-A0AAW9DK28-F1
#
_entry.id   AF-A0AAW9DK28-F1
#
_cell.length_a   1.000
_cell.length_b   1.000
_cell.length_c   1.000
_cell.angle_alpha   90.00
_cell.angle_beta   90.00
_cell.angle_gamma   90.00
#
_symmetry.space_group_name_H-M   'P 1'
#
loop_
_entity.id
_entity.type
_entity.pdbx_description
1 polymer ?
#
loop_
_entity_poly.entity_id
_entity_poly.type
_entity_poly.pdbx_seq_one_letter_code
_entity_poly.pdbx_strand_id
1 'polypeptide(L)'
;TLTGLTILVTGQWSVEGLEGAPLTQAAFATVFGNTGSIALTISLVLFAFTTILGWSYYGERCIEFLFGTKSILPYRLVFVTMVALGGFLKLDLIWTIADIVNGLMALPNLIALLALSPVIIKETRQYVAKRK
;
A
#
# COMPACT_ATOMS: atom_id res chain seq x y z
N THR A 1 -0.18 9.00 10.43
CA THR A 1 -0.26 9.81 11.66
C THR A 1 -0.84 11.18 11.40
N LEU A 2 -0.25 12.01 10.52
CA LEU A 2 -0.78 13.35 10.19
C LEU A 2 -2.23 13.32 9.70
N THR A 3 -2.56 12.44 8.75
CA THR A 3 -3.93 12.25 8.24
C THR A 3 -4.95 12.00 9.36
N GLY A 4 -4.64 11.08 10.29
CA GLY A 4 -5.54 10.76 11.40
C GLY A 4 -5.71 11.92 12.38
N LEU A 5 -4.63 12.64 12.70
CA LEU A 5 -4.71 13.84 13.55
C LEU A 5 -5.57 14.93 12.91
N THR A 6 -5.42 15.18 11.60
CA THR A 6 -6.26 16.16 10.89
C THR A 6 -7.73 15.78 10.94
N ILE A 7 -8.08 14.52 10.71
CA ILE A 7 -9.47 14.03 10.79
C ILE A 7 -10.04 14.19 12.21
N LEU A 8 -9.25 13.89 13.25
CA LEU A 8 -9.69 14.02 14.65
C LEU A 8 -9.89 15.49 15.05
N VAL A 9 -8.94 16.36 14.74
CA VAL A 9 -8.99 17.80 15.11
C VAL A 9 -10.13 18.53 14.40
N THR A 10 -10.45 18.13 13.17
CA THR A 10 -11.53 18.74 12.37
C THR A 10 -12.92 18.18 12.66
N GLY A 11 -13.02 17.16 13.53
CA GLY A 11 -14.28 16.54 13.93
C GLY A 11 -14.99 15.75 12.82
N GLN A 12 -14.36 15.56 11.65
CA GLN A 12 -15.02 14.94 10.49
C GLN A 12 -15.24 13.43 10.67
N TRP A 13 -14.57 12.79 11.62
CA TRP A 13 -14.76 11.36 11.93
C TRP A 13 -16.18 11.00 12.41
N SER A 14 -16.96 11.98 12.88
CA SER A 14 -18.34 11.79 13.35
C SER A 14 -19.40 12.01 12.28
N VAL A 15 -19.01 12.40 11.06
CA VAL A 15 -19.95 12.65 9.96
C VAL A 15 -20.27 11.32 9.27
N GLU A 16 -21.54 10.91 9.30
CA GLU A 16 -22.00 9.69 8.64
C GLU A 16 -21.89 9.79 7.11
N GLY A 17 -21.49 8.70 6.46
CA GLY A 17 -21.44 8.59 5.00
C GLY A 17 -20.14 9.05 4.33
N LEU A 18 -19.13 9.52 5.10
CA LEU A 18 -17.80 9.83 4.59
C LEU A 18 -16.78 8.76 5.01
N GLU A 19 -16.30 7.99 4.04
CA GLU A 19 -15.29 6.95 4.25
C GLU A 19 -14.07 7.15 3.35
N GLY A 20 -12.90 6.71 3.81
CA GLY A 20 -11.67 6.70 3.01
C GLY A 20 -11.18 8.08 2.56
N ALA A 21 -10.98 8.24 1.24
CA ALA A 21 -10.44 9.47 0.65
C ALA A 21 -11.37 10.70 0.81
N PRO A 22 -12.70 10.60 0.54
CA PRO A 22 -13.66 11.67 0.83
C PRO A 22 -13.61 12.22 2.26
N LEU A 23 -13.45 11.35 3.27
CA LEU A 23 -13.33 11.78 4.68
C LEU A 23 -12.12 12.68 4.90
N THR A 24 -10.99 12.34 4.29
CA THR A 24 -9.77 13.14 4.40
C THR A 24 -9.90 14.45 3.62
N GLN A 25 -10.56 14.44 2.45
CA GLN A 25 -10.84 15.67 1.70
C GLN A 25 -11.73 16.62 2.49
N ALA A 26 -12.80 16.13 3.11
CA ALA A 26 -13.68 16.93 3.96
C ALA A 26 -12.90 17.56 5.12
N ALA A 27 -12.03 16.80 5.79
CA ALA A 27 -11.17 17.31 6.87
C ALA A 27 -10.22 18.42 6.41
N PHE A 28 -9.62 18.31 5.23
CA PHE A 28 -8.77 19.38 4.70
C PHE A 28 -9.57 20.60 4.22
N ALA A 29 -10.79 20.38 3.71
CA ALA A 29 -11.69 21.44 3.29
C ALA A 29 -12.12 22.34 4.45
N THR A 30 -12.27 21.81 5.67
CA THR A 30 -12.68 22.63 6.82
C THR A 30 -11.64 23.69 7.21
N VAL A 31 -10.36 23.45 6.93
CA VAL A 31 -9.26 24.36 7.30
C VAL A 31 -8.78 25.20 6.12
N PHE A 32 -8.64 24.60 4.94
CA PHE A 32 -8.02 25.23 3.77
C PHE A 32 -9.01 25.50 2.62
N GLY A 33 -10.30 25.20 2.81
CA GLY A 33 -11.33 25.36 1.78
C GLY A 33 -11.05 24.52 0.53
N ASN A 34 -11.52 25.01 -0.61
CA ASN A 34 -11.39 24.30 -1.90
C ASN A 34 -9.93 24.05 -2.31
N THR A 35 -9.01 24.96 -1.97
CA THR A 35 -7.58 24.82 -2.26
C THR A 35 -6.96 23.60 -1.57
N GLY A 36 -7.38 23.31 -0.34
CA GLY A 36 -6.95 22.11 0.40
C GLY A 36 -7.41 20.81 -0.25
N SER A 37 -8.65 20.78 -0.76
CA SER A 37 -9.23 19.61 -1.43
C SER A 37 -8.51 19.29 -2.75
N ILE A 38 -8.18 20.32 -3.54
CA ILE A 38 -7.44 20.16 -4.81
C ILE A 38 -6.02 19.67 -4.53
N ALA A 39 -5.30 20.29 -3.59
CA ALA A 39 -3.95 19.88 -3.22
C ALA A 39 -3.89 18.42 -2.72
N LEU A 40 -4.86 18.02 -1.90
CA LEU A 40 -4.96 16.63 -1.42
C LEU A 40 -5.27 15.66 -2.55
N THR A 41 -6.15 16.03 -3.50
CA THR A 41 -6.47 15.20 -4.66
C THR A 41 -5.23 14.94 -5.52
N ILE A 42 -4.44 15.99 -5.81
CA ILE A 42 -3.16 15.84 -6.55
C ILE A 42 -2.21 14.91 -5.79
N SER A 43 -2.10 15.11 -4.48
CA SER A 43 -1.24 14.28 -3.62
C SER A 43 -1.69 12.81 -3.61
N LEU A 44 -3.00 12.56 -3.58
CA LEU A 44 -3.58 11.23 -3.61
C LEU A 44 -3.32 10.53 -4.95
N VAL A 45 -3.43 11.24 -6.07
CA VAL A 45 -3.10 10.70 -7.40
C VAL A 45 -1.64 10.29 -7.48
N LEU A 46 -0.72 11.14 -7.02
CA LEU A 46 0.71 10.83 -6.99
C LEU A 46 1.01 9.63 -6.08
N PHE A 47 0.39 9.58 -4.91
CA PHE A 47 0.56 8.48 -3.96
C PHE A 47 0.01 7.15 -4.49
N ALA A 48 -1.17 7.18 -5.10
CA ALA A 48 -1.75 6.01 -5.74
C ALA A 48 -0.86 5.52 -6.88
N PHE A 49 -0.36 6.44 -7.71
CA PHE A 49 0.53 6.11 -8.81
C PHE A 49 1.83 5.44 -8.34
N THR A 50 2.53 6.01 -7.35
CA THR A 50 3.77 5.41 -6.82
C THR A 50 3.51 4.06 -6.16
N THR A 51 2.37 3.90 -5.49
CA THR A 51 1.95 2.62 -4.89
C THR A 51 1.72 1.56 -5.97
N ILE A 52 0.98 1.90 -7.03
CA ILE A 52 0.73 0.99 -8.17
C ILE A 52 2.03 0.53 -8.81
N LEU A 53 2.99 1.44 -9.01
CA LEU A 53 4.31 1.08 -9.54
C LEU A 53 5.09 0.14 -8.62
N GLY A 54 5.07 0.42 -7.31
CA GLY A 54 5.71 -0.45 -6.31
C GLY A 54 5.14 -1.87 -6.34
N TRP A 55 3.81 -2.00 -6.31
CA TRP A 55 3.12 -3.29 -6.37
C TRP A 55 3.33 -4.02 -7.71
N SER A 56 3.39 -3.28 -8.82
CA SER A 56 3.78 -3.86 -10.12
C SER A 56 5.16 -4.50 -10.05
N TYR A 57 6.13 -3.81 -9.47
CA TYR A 57 7.49 -4.32 -9.35
C TYR A 57 7.58 -5.54 -8.42
N TYR A 58 6.95 -5.49 -7.25
CA TYR A 58 6.95 -6.62 -6.31
C TYR A 58 6.34 -7.88 -6.95
N GLY A 59 5.17 -7.77 -7.57
CA GLY A 59 4.55 -8.93 -8.21
C GLY A 59 5.32 -9.42 -9.44
N GLU A 60 6.00 -8.52 -10.18
CA GLU A 60 6.90 -8.94 -11.26
C GLU A 60 8.04 -9.82 -10.76
N ARG A 61 8.69 -9.45 -9.64
CA ARG A 61 9.75 -10.28 -9.04
C ARG A 61 9.21 -11.63 -8.56
N CYS A 62 7.99 -11.68 -8.01
CA CYS A 62 7.34 -12.94 -7.63
C CYS A 62 7.06 -13.84 -8.85
N ILE A 63 6.56 -13.29 -9.95
CA ILE A 63 6.29 -14.05 -11.18
C ILE A 63 7.57 -14.50 -11.85
N GLU A 64 8.60 -13.65 -11.87
CA GLU A 64 9.92 -14.02 -12.39
C GLU A 64 10.53 -15.18 -11.57
N PHE A 65 10.37 -15.18 -10.25
CA PHE A 65 10.82 -16.28 -9.39
C PHE A 65 10.09 -17.60 -9.69
N LEU A 66 8.78 -17.55 -9.96
CA LEU A 66 7.96 -18.75 -10.20
C LEU A 66 8.06 -19.30 -11.63
N PHE A 67 8.05 -18.42 -12.63
CA PHE A 67 7.89 -18.78 -14.05
C PHE A 67 9.02 -18.26 -14.94
N GLY A 68 10.05 -17.66 -14.35
CA GLY A 68 11.20 -17.10 -15.07
C GLY A 68 10.92 -15.77 -15.78
N THR A 69 11.98 -15.23 -16.40
CA THR A 69 12.00 -13.88 -16.99
C THR A 69 11.05 -13.69 -18.17
N LYS A 70 10.67 -14.77 -18.87
CA LYS A 70 9.73 -14.70 -20.01
C LYS A 70 8.32 -14.30 -19.60
N SER A 71 7.97 -14.46 -18.33
CA SER A 71 6.63 -14.21 -17.79
C SER A 71 6.39 -12.75 -17.36
N ILE A 72 7.43 -11.91 -17.43
CA ILE A 72 7.38 -10.50 -17.04
C ILE A 72 6.43 -9.70 -17.95
N LEU A 73 6.55 -9.86 -19.27
CA LEU A 73 5.76 -9.09 -20.24
C LEU A 73 4.25 -9.42 -20.14
N PRO A 74 3.82 -10.69 -20.11
CA PRO A 74 2.42 -11.05 -19.85
C PRO A 74 1.91 -10.48 -18.51
N TYR A 75 2.70 -10.55 -17.45
CA TYR A 75 2.30 -10.03 -16.13
C TYR A 75 2.04 -8.51 -16.17
N ARG A 76 2.92 -7.73 -16.78
CA ARG A 76 2.74 -6.26 -16.90
C ARG A 76 1.46 -5.90 -17.67
N LEU A 77 1.17 -6.63 -18.75
CA LEU A 77 -0.05 -6.45 -19.54
C LEU A 77 -1.32 -6.71 -18.71
N VAL A 78 -1.34 -7.81 -17.96
CA VAL A 78 -2.44 -8.15 -17.05
C VAL A 78 -2.58 -7.10 -15.95
N PHE A 79 -1.46 -6.69 -15.34
CA PHE A 79 -1.45 -5.72 -14.24
C PHE A 79 -2.01 -4.36 -14.69
N VAL A 80 -1.58 -3.82 -15.83
CA VAL A 80 -2.09 -2.56 -16.39
C VAL A 80 -3.59 -2.66 -16.68
N THR A 81 -4.04 -3.79 -17.23
CA THR A 81 -5.47 -4.03 -17.50
C THR A 81 -6.29 -4.05 -16.20
N MET A 82 -5.78 -4.71 -15.16
CA MET A 82 -6.41 -4.73 -13.83
C MET A 82 -6.47 -3.34 -13.20
N VAL A 83 -5.42 -2.53 -13.33
CA VAL A 83 -5.42 -1.13 -12.84
C VAL A 83 -6.48 -0.30 -13.55
N ALA A 84 -6.62 -0.46 -14.88
CA ALA A 84 -7.66 0.22 -15.64
C ALA A 84 -9.08 -0.19 -15.22
N LEU A 85 -9.26 -1.46 -14.84
CA LEU A 85 -10.55 -1.99 -14.37
C LEU A 85 -10.82 -1.70 -12.87
N GLY A 86 -9.80 -1.34 -12.10
CA GLY A 86 -9.88 -1.18 -10.65
C GLY A 86 -10.88 -0.12 -10.19
N GLY A 87 -11.08 0.94 -10.98
CA GLY A 87 -12.06 2.00 -10.68
C GLY A 87 -13.53 1.56 -10.76
N PHE A 88 -13.82 0.42 -11.37
CA PHE A 88 -15.19 -0.12 -11.53
C PHE A 88 -15.56 -1.15 -10.45
N LEU A 89 -14.60 -1.56 -9.62
CA LEU A 89 -14.81 -2.56 -8.57
C LEU A 89 -15.27 -1.90 -7.27
N LYS A 90 -16.11 -2.59 -6.49
CA LYS A 90 -16.58 -2.11 -5.19
C LYS A 90 -15.41 -2.08 -4.18
N LEU A 91 -15.26 -0.95 -3.48
CA LEU A 91 -14.21 -0.75 -2.48
C LEU A 91 -14.17 -1.87 -1.43
N ASP A 92 -15.30 -2.21 -0.80
CA ASP A 92 -15.35 -3.25 0.25
C ASP A 92 -14.85 -4.62 -0.22
N LEU A 93 -15.17 -4.98 -1.47
CA LEU A 93 -14.73 -6.23 -2.06
C LEU A 93 -13.21 -6.21 -2.28
N ILE A 94 -12.66 -5.10 -2.76
CA ILE A 94 -11.22 -4.94 -2.98
C ILE A 94 -10.47 -5.02 -1.64
N TRP A 95 -10.95 -4.33 -0.61
CA TRP A 95 -10.36 -4.37 0.73
C TRP A 95 -10.39 -5.78 1.32
N THR A 96 -11.54 -6.46 1.24
CA THR A 96 -11.68 -7.83 1.75
C THR A 96 -10.72 -8.80 1.05
N ILE A 97 -10.65 -8.75 -0.29
CA ILE A 97 -9.71 -9.60 -1.04
C ILE A 97 -8.27 -9.24 -0.69
N ALA A 98 -7.93 -7.94 -0.62
CA ALA A 98 -6.60 -7.46 -0.28
C ALA A 98 -6.14 -7.95 1.10
N ASP A 99 -7.01 -7.92 2.11
CA ASP A 99 -6.68 -8.38 3.46
C ASP A 99 -6.44 -9.88 3.50
N ILE A 100 -7.25 -10.68 2.79
CA ILE A 100 -7.07 -12.14 2.71
C ILE A 100 -5.72 -12.48 2.05
N VAL A 101 -5.42 -11.87 0.90
CA VAL A 101 -4.16 -12.18 0.18
C VAL A 101 -2.93 -11.64 0.92
N ASN A 102 -3.02 -10.49 1.56
CA ASN A 102 -1.93 -9.96 2.39
C ASN A 102 -1.70 -10.82 3.63
N GLY A 103 -2.77 -11.32 4.26
CA GLY A 103 -2.67 -12.28 5.35
C GLY A 103 -1.98 -13.57 4.92
N LEU A 104 -2.37 -14.12 3.76
CA LEU A 104 -1.77 -15.33 3.20
C LEU A 104 -0.29 -15.13 2.82
N MET A 105 0.09 -13.94 2.37
CA MET A 105 1.48 -13.58 2.08
C MET A 105 2.30 -13.38 3.38
N ALA A 106 1.73 -12.72 4.39
CA ALA A 106 2.40 -12.39 5.63
C ALA A 106 2.67 -13.64 6.49
N LEU A 107 1.75 -14.60 6.52
CA LEU A 107 1.86 -15.81 7.33
C LEU A 107 3.15 -16.62 7.08
N PRO A 108 3.47 -17.08 5.85
CA PRO A 108 4.70 -17.83 5.60
C PRO A 108 5.95 -16.98 5.82
N ASN A 109 5.91 -15.68 5.46
CA ASN A 109 7.04 -14.78 5.66
C ASN A 109 7.38 -14.59 7.14
N LEU A 110 6.36 -14.44 8.00
CA LEU A 110 6.54 -14.30 9.43
C LEU A 110 7.09 -15.57 10.07
N ILE A 111 6.59 -16.74 9.67
CA ILE A 111 7.11 -18.05 10.14
C ILE A 111 8.60 -18.18 9.77
N ALA A 112 8.96 -17.86 8.53
CA ALA A 112 10.35 -17.91 8.08
C ALA A 112 11.24 -16.92 8.85
N LEU A 113 10.77 -15.69 9.08
CA LEU A 113 11.47 -14.68 9.88
C LEU A 113 11.71 -15.13 11.32
N LEU A 114 10.73 -15.77 11.96
CA LEU A 114 10.87 -16.29 13.31
C LEU A 114 11.91 -17.43 13.35
N ALA A 115 11.86 -18.36 12.41
CA ALA A 115 12.82 -19.45 12.30
C ALA A 115 14.25 -18.96 12.00
N LEU A 116 14.38 -17.90 11.19
CA LEU A 116 15.66 -17.30 10.79
C LEU A 116 16.15 -16.20 11.73
N SER A 117 15.37 -15.83 12.76
CA SER A 117 15.75 -14.82 13.75
C SER A 117 17.14 -15.02 14.38
N PRO A 118 17.58 -16.25 14.76
CA PRO A 118 18.94 -16.42 15.30
C PRO A 118 20.04 -16.14 14.26
N VAL A 119 19.78 -16.45 12.98
CA VAL A 119 20.73 -16.18 11.88
C VAL A 119 20.87 -14.67 11.68
N ILE A 120 19.75 -13.95 11.62
CA ILE A 120 19.74 -12.49 11.46
C ILE A 120 20.47 -11.80 12.61
N ILE A 121 20.25 -12.26 13.86
CA ILE A 121 20.95 -11.71 15.03
C ILE A 121 22.47 -11.92 14.92
N LYS A 122 22.90 -13.12 14.50
CA LYS A 122 24.32 -13.44 14.31
C LYS A 122 24.96 -12.55 13.24
N GLU A 123 24.35 -12.45 12.06
CA GLU A 123 24.84 -11.61 10.95
C GLU A 123 24.87 -10.13 11.34
N THR A 124 23.84 -9.63 12.03
CA THR A 124 23.77 -8.24 12.49
C THR A 124 24.92 -7.92 13.45
N ARG A 125 25.22 -8.81 14.41
CA ARG A 125 26.35 -8.63 15.34
C ARG A 125 27.70 -8.62 14.61
N GLN A 126 27.88 -9.50 13.64
CA GLN A 126 29.10 -9.54 12.84
C GLN A 126 29.28 -8.28 11.97
N TYR A 127 28.21 -7.81 11.34
CA TYR A 127 28.22 -6.58 10.54
C TYR A 127 28.58 -5.36 11.39
N VAL A 128 27.96 -5.21 12.57
CA VAL A 128 28.26 -4.10 13.49
C VAL A 128 29.69 -4.18 14.04
N ALA A 129 30.19 -5.39 14.32
CA ALA A 129 31.57 -5.59 14.79
C ALA A 129 32.62 -5.25 13.73
N LYS A 130 32.35 -5.51 12.43
CA LYS A 130 33.25 -5.14 11.32
C LYS A 130 33.26 -3.65 10.99
N ARG A 131 32.24 -2.91 11.43
CA ARG A 131 32.08 -1.47 11.16
C ARG A 131 32.65 -0.59 12.28
N LYS A 132 33.10 -1.20 13.38
CA LYS A 132 33.92 -0.59 14.44
C LYS A 132 35.39 -0.88 14.16
#